data_AF-A0A3M1WC57-F1
#
_entry.id   AF-A0A3M1WC57-F1
#
_cell.length_a   1.000
_cell.length_b   1.000
_cell.length_c   1.000
_cell.angle_alpha   90.00
_cell.angle_beta   90.00
_cell.angle_gamma   90.00
#
_symmetry.space_group_name_H-M   'P 1'
#
loop_
_entity.id
_entity.type
_entity.pdbx_description
1 polymer ?
#
loop_
_entity_poly.entity_id
_entity_poly.type
_entity_poly.pdbx_seq_one_letter_code
_entity_poly.pdbx_strand_id
1 'polypeptide(L)'
;MMMTRFKTFAAMIPLAGLLIVSAGPERLGSVLAVTPQRGAQPAKFERRAWRQQRVRPNRLAPRAQRHERPADVFTGRHQMERLRMLRALGLTPEQRRRARDVYRRFGPKVQQLRDELEERQDALHQAIFSEPYQSDLVEQRIQGVLEKQEELLRAQLEVELAFREILTPEQLAKFRDLQAQQLEIRRLQREIREKRRRLNQQLQPDQQLQPDQR
;
A
#
# COMPACT_ATOMS: atom_id res chain seq x y z
N MET A 1 16.80 42.64 -23.48
CA MET A 1 16.49 42.30 -22.07
C MET A 1 15.09 41.72 -22.00
N MET A 2 14.95 40.39 -22.10
CA MET A 2 13.66 39.71 -21.94
C MET A 2 13.67 39.00 -20.58
N MET A 3 12.87 39.50 -19.64
CA MET A 3 12.67 38.86 -18.33
C MET A 3 11.73 37.68 -18.49
N THR A 4 12.28 36.47 -18.57
CA THR A 4 11.53 35.22 -18.39
C THR A 4 11.14 35.06 -16.92
N ARG A 5 9.88 35.34 -16.61
CA ARG A 5 9.26 35.05 -15.32
C ARG A 5 9.12 33.53 -15.15
N PHE A 6 10.02 32.92 -14.38
CA PHE A 6 9.82 31.57 -13.85
C PHE A 6 8.67 31.59 -12.84
N LYS A 7 7.48 31.17 -13.26
CA LYS A 7 6.38 30.85 -12.34
C LYS A 7 6.70 29.51 -11.68
N THR A 8 7.18 29.56 -10.44
CA THR A 8 7.27 28.43 -9.52
C THR A 8 5.87 27.90 -9.23
N PHE A 9 5.44 26.87 -9.97
CA PHE A 9 4.23 26.12 -9.65
C PHE A 9 4.63 24.86 -8.87
N ALA A 10 4.43 24.92 -7.56
CA ALA A 10 4.37 23.75 -6.70
C ALA A 10 3.13 22.93 -7.11
N ALA A 11 3.35 21.82 -7.80
CA ALA A 11 2.31 20.80 -7.95
C ALA A 11 2.10 20.19 -6.57
N MET A 12 0.99 20.60 -5.95
CA MET A 12 0.52 20.15 -4.65
C MET A 12 0.15 18.66 -4.76
N ILE A 13 1.13 17.80 -4.46
CA ILE A 13 0.85 16.41 -4.10
C ILE A 13 -0.07 16.48 -2.88
N PRO A 14 -1.24 15.82 -2.85
CA PRO A 14 -2.01 15.72 -1.63
C PRO A 14 -1.22 14.87 -0.63
N LEU A 15 -0.43 15.55 0.21
CA LEU A 15 0.04 15.04 1.49
C LEU A 15 -1.22 14.79 2.33
N ALA A 16 -1.74 13.58 2.24
CA ALA A 16 -2.77 13.11 3.15
C ALA A 16 -2.19 13.14 4.57
N GLY A 17 -2.81 13.94 5.43
CA GLY A 17 -2.76 13.80 6.89
C GLY A 17 -1.43 14.12 7.55
N LEU A 18 -1.20 15.40 7.84
CA LEU A 18 -0.25 15.87 8.84
C LEU A 18 -0.73 15.40 10.24
N LEU A 19 -0.31 14.21 10.67
CA LEU A 19 -0.41 13.84 12.08
C LEU A 19 0.72 14.55 12.84
N ILE A 20 0.33 15.48 13.70
CA ILE A 20 1.21 16.14 14.66
C ILE A 20 1.65 15.07 15.67
N VAL A 21 2.88 14.57 15.52
CA VAL A 21 3.53 13.73 16.53
C VAL A 21 4.06 14.66 17.61
N SER A 22 3.37 14.67 18.75
CA SER A 22 3.85 15.29 19.99
C SER A 22 5.10 14.54 20.46
N ALA A 23 6.23 15.25 20.52
CA ALA A 23 7.45 14.76 21.13
C ALA A 23 7.26 14.71 22.66
N GLY A 24 7.17 13.50 23.21
CA GLY A 24 7.24 13.24 24.65
C GLY A 24 8.69 13.03 25.11
N PRO A 25 9.06 13.49 26.32
CA PRO A 25 10.44 13.55 26.78
C PRO A 25 10.99 12.20 27.22
N GLU A 26 12.33 12.13 27.13
CA GLU A 26 13.18 10.98 27.35
C GLU A 26 13.01 10.34 28.73
N ARG A 27 12.85 9.01 28.75
CA ARG A 27 13.10 8.20 29.94
C ARG A 27 14.45 7.51 29.82
N LEU A 28 15.41 8.04 30.57
CA LEU A 28 16.72 7.48 30.77
C LEU A 28 16.64 6.13 31.52
N GLY A 29 17.20 5.11 30.87
CA GLY A 29 18.20 4.20 31.44
C GLY A 29 17.88 3.43 32.72
N SER A 30 17.65 2.13 32.59
CA SER A 30 18.06 1.12 33.59
C SER A 30 18.35 -0.20 32.87
N VAL A 31 19.62 -0.42 32.55
CA VAL A 31 20.13 -1.65 31.95
C VAL A 31 20.45 -2.63 33.07
N LEU A 32 19.59 -3.65 33.25
CA LEU A 32 19.93 -4.83 34.05
C LEU A 32 20.54 -5.90 33.13
N ALA A 33 21.77 -6.28 33.46
CA ALA A 33 22.50 -7.34 32.78
C ALA A 33 21.81 -8.70 32.97
N VAL A 34 21.38 -9.32 31.86
CA VAL A 34 20.88 -10.69 31.83
C VAL A 34 22.00 -11.61 31.34
N THR A 35 22.47 -12.47 32.23
CA THR A 35 23.39 -13.58 31.93
C THR A 35 22.69 -14.69 31.14
N PRO A 36 23.29 -15.24 30.07
CA PRO A 36 22.70 -16.35 29.33
C PRO A 36 22.92 -17.69 30.04
N GLN A 37 21.83 -18.32 30.47
CA GLN A 37 21.82 -19.67 31.01
C GLN A 37 21.86 -20.69 29.86
N ARG A 38 22.98 -21.42 29.81
CA ARG A 38 23.32 -22.45 28.83
C ARG A 38 22.70 -23.78 29.27
N GLY A 39 21.81 -24.35 28.46
CA GLY A 39 21.50 -25.78 28.53
C GLY A 39 20.04 -26.14 28.25
N ALA A 40 19.75 -26.61 27.04
CA ALA A 40 18.72 -27.62 26.80
C ALA A 40 18.92 -28.23 25.41
N GLN A 41 19.19 -29.53 25.38
CA GLN A 41 19.33 -30.33 24.18
C GLN A 41 17.96 -30.49 23.50
N PRO A 42 17.85 -30.43 22.17
CA PRO A 42 16.60 -30.75 21.49
C PRO A 42 16.36 -32.26 21.50
N ALA A 43 15.33 -32.67 22.24
CA ALA A 43 14.75 -34.00 22.18
C ALA A 43 14.31 -34.34 20.75
N LYS A 44 14.73 -35.50 20.27
CA LYS A 44 14.31 -36.10 18.99
C LYS A 44 12.86 -36.58 19.12
N PHE A 45 11.88 -35.71 18.87
CA PHE A 45 10.47 -36.09 18.83
C PHE A 45 9.94 -36.19 17.39
N GLU A 46 9.75 -37.45 16.99
CA GLU A 46 8.64 -37.99 16.18
C GLU A 46 8.10 -37.16 15.00
N ARG A 47 8.74 -37.33 13.83
CA ARG A 47 8.13 -37.03 12.52
C ARG A 47 7.42 -38.25 11.97
N ARG A 48 6.30 -38.71 12.54
CA ARG A 48 5.60 -39.89 11.97
C ARG A 48 4.11 -40.08 12.30
N ALA A 49 3.26 -39.05 12.34
CA ALA A 49 1.81 -39.31 12.50
C ALA A 49 0.84 -38.19 12.08
N TRP A 50 0.92 -37.61 10.86
CA TRP A 50 -0.13 -36.67 10.41
C TRP A 50 -0.52 -36.83 8.92
N ARG A 51 -0.57 -38.07 8.41
CA ARG A 51 -0.87 -38.33 6.99
C ARG A 51 -2.24 -38.95 6.69
N GLN A 52 -3.15 -39.09 7.66
CA GLN A 52 -4.47 -39.66 7.41
C GLN A 52 -5.58 -38.97 8.20
N GLN A 53 -6.07 -37.84 7.67
CA GLN A 53 -7.48 -37.40 7.75
C GLN A 53 -7.61 -35.99 7.17
N ARG A 54 -7.68 -35.89 5.84
CA ARG A 54 -8.28 -34.74 5.17
C ARG A 54 -9.72 -35.08 4.83
N VAL A 55 -10.56 -35.14 5.86
CA VAL A 55 -11.99 -34.88 5.68
C VAL A 55 -12.08 -33.47 5.11
N ARG A 56 -12.67 -33.29 3.93
CA ARG A 56 -12.91 -31.96 3.37
C ARG A 56 -14.10 -31.36 4.12
N PRO A 57 -13.93 -30.42 5.07
CA PRO A 57 -15.08 -29.68 5.56
C PRO A 57 -15.65 -28.90 4.39
N ASN A 58 -16.94 -29.11 4.15
CA ASN A 58 -17.76 -28.36 3.24
C ASN A 58 -17.81 -26.90 3.69
N ARG A 59 -16.79 -26.10 3.36
CA ARG A 59 -16.68 -24.67 3.68
C ARG A 59 -17.46 -23.85 2.66
N LEU A 60 -18.79 -23.91 2.75
CA LEU A 60 -19.64 -22.75 2.49
C LEU A 60 -19.50 -21.78 3.68
N ALA A 61 -18.27 -21.37 4.00
CA ALA A 61 -18.11 -20.23 4.88
C ALA A 61 -18.69 -19.04 4.10
N PRO A 62 -19.60 -18.24 4.68
CA PRO A 62 -20.01 -16.99 4.07
C PRO A 62 -18.73 -16.27 3.72
N ARG A 63 -18.61 -15.84 2.46
CA ARG A 63 -17.48 -15.09 1.93
C ARG A 63 -17.35 -13.86 2.81
N ALA A 64 -16.61 -14.01 3.92
CA ALA A 64 -16.40 -12.99 4.92
C ALA A 64 -16.00 -11.80 4.11
N GLN A 65 -16.86 -10.78 4.14
CA GLN A 65 -16.79 -9.62 3.28
C GLN A 65 -15.34 -9.18 3.41
N ARG A 66 -14.50 -9.51 2.43
CA ARG A 66 -13.15 -8.99 2.35
C ARG A 66 -13.45 -7.53 2.23
N HIS A 67 -13.36 -6.81 3.36
CA HIS A 67 -13.51 -5.38 3.38
C HIS A 67 -12.71 -4.93 2.18
N GLU A 68 -13.40 -4.35 1.20
CA GLU A 68 -12.76 -3.83 0.01
C GLU A 68 -11.87 -2.71 0.54
N ARG A 69 -10.68 -3.07 1.05
CA ARG A 69 -9.62 -2.15 1.43
C ARG A 69 -9.57 -1.21 0.25
N PRO A 70 -9.76 0.11 0.44
CA PRO A 70 -9.85 1.05 -0.65
C PRO A 70 -8.61 0.84 -1.54
N ALA A 71 -8.80 0.15 -2.67
CA ALA A 71 -7.75 -0.50 -3.44
C ALA A 71 -6.87 0.49 -4.22
N ASP A 72 -6.94 1.76 -3.84
CA ASP A 72 -6.22 2.87 -4.46
C ASP A 72 -4.89 3.18 -3.76
N VAL A 73 -4.52 2.43 -2.71
CA VAL A 73 -3.17 2.49 -2.15
C VAL A 73 -2.20 1.75 -3.09
N PHE A 74 -1.80 2.43 -4.16
CA PHE A 74 -0.57 2.19 -4.92
C PHE A 74 -0.24 0.72 -5.26
N THR A 75 -1.19 -0.03 -5.80
CA THR A 75 -0.92 -1.39 -6.30
C THR A 75 0.03 -1.37 -7.50
N GLY A 76 0.67 -2.52 -7.84
CA GLY A 76 1.56 -2.67 -9.01
C GLY A 76 0.97 -2.17 -10.35
N ARG A 77 -0.36 -1.97 -10.42
CA ARG A 77 -1.03 -1.23 -11.51
C ARG A 77 -0.45 0.15 -11.75
N HIS A 78 -0.05 0.88 -10.70
CA HIS A 78 0.59 2.20 -10.84
C HIS A 78 1.91 2.15 -11.60
N GLN A 79 2.71 1.10 -11.40
CA GLN A 79 3.96 0.93 -12.15
C GLN A 79 3.67 0.65 -13.63
N MET A 80 2.67 -0.19 -13.92
CA MET A 80 2.24 -0.47 -15.30
C MET A 80 1.62 0.75 -15.98
N GLU A 81 0.84 1.54 -15.26
CA GLU A 81 0.31 2.83 -15.75
C GLU A 81 1.45 3.83 -16.01
N ARG A 82 2.45 3.89 -15.13
CA ARG A 82 3.64 4.71 -15.35
C ARG A 82 4.39 4.26 -16.60
N LEU A 83 4.57 2.96 -16.81
CA LEU A 83 5.16 2.41 -18.05
C LEU A 83 4.33 2.75 -19.31
N ARG A 84 2.99 2.77 -19.19
CA ARG A 84 2.11 3.22 -20.29
C ARG A 84 2.29 4.71 -20.57
N MET A 85 2.32 5.55 -19.53
CA MET A 85 2.56 6.99 -19.66
C MET A 85 3.94 7.28 -20.29
N LEU A 86 4.99 6.60 -19.83
CA LEU A 86 6.34 6.74 -20.39
C LEU A 86 6.39 6.38 -21.88
N ARG A 87 5.63 5.37 -22.33
CA ARG A 87 5.53 5.05 -23.77
C ARG A 87 4.91 6.19 -24.59
N ALA A 88 3.99 6.98 -24.01
CA ALA A 88 3.36 8.11 -24.69
C ALA A 88 4.25 9.37 -24.78
N LEU A 89 5.40 9.40 -24.09
CA LEU A 89 6.33 10.53 -24.10
C LEU A 89 7.32 10.54 -25.28
N GLY A 90 7.30 9.51 -26.13
CA GLY A 90 8.22 9.44 -27.27
C GLY A 90 9.68 9.31 -26.84
N LEU A 91 9.96 8.50 -25.82
CA LEU A 91 11.31 8.32 -25.29
C LEU A 91 12.31 7.81 -26.34
N THR A 92 13.52 8.37 -26.35
CA THR A 92 14.61 7.88 -27.20
C THR A 92 15.00 6.43 -26.81
N PRO A 93 15.66 5.67 -27.70
CA PRO A 93 16.15 4.32 -27.36
C PRO A 93 17.02 4.30 -26.10
N GLU A 94 17.84 5.33 -25.90
CA GLU A 94 18.72 5.47 -24.74
C GLU A 94 17.93 5.77 -23.46
N GLN A 95 17.00 6.72 -23.50
CA GLN A 95 16.09 7.01 -22.38
C GLN A 95 15.30 5.75 -21.97
N ARG A 96 14.83 4.96 -22.94
CA ARG A 96 14.14 3.67 -22.67
C ARG A 96 15.04 2.63 -22.01
N ARG A 97 16.34 2.59 -22.35
CA ARG A 97 17.31 1.73 -21.65
C ARG A 97 17.48 2.19 -20.21
N ARG A 98 17.79 3.47 -19.98
CA ARG A 98 17.92 4.04 -18.63
C ARG A 98 16.66 3.84 -17.78
N ALA A 99 15.49 4.05 -18.36
CA ALA A 99 14.21 3.82 -17.70
C ALA A 99 14.05 2.36 -17.23
N ARG A 100 14.41 1.38 -18.08
CA ARG A 100 14.40 -0.04 -17.69
C ARG A 100 15.41 -0.33 -16.59
N ASP A 101 16.56 0.34 -16.57
CA ASP A 101 17.57 0.17 -15.52
C ASP A 101 17.07 0.66 -14.17
N VAL A 102 16.38 1.80 -14.14
CA VAL A 102 15.68 2.29 -12.94
C VAL A 102 14.69 1.23 -12.44
N TYR A 103 13.85 0.66 -13.31
CA TYR A 103 12.92 -0.39 -12.88
C TYR A 103 13.62 -1.65 -12.37
N ARG A 104 14.70 -2.10 -13.03
CA ARG A 104 15.47 -3.27 -12.58
C ARG A 104 16.09 -3.05 -11.20
N ARG A 105 16.59 -1.83 -10.96
CA ARG A 105 17.25 -1.47 -9.70
C ARG A 105 16.27 -1.32 -8.54
N PHE A 106 15.17 -0.59 -8.74
CA PHE A 106 14.25 -0.22 -7.65
C PHE A 106 13.00 -1.09 -7.56
N GLY A 107 12.61 -1.76 -8.65
CA GLY A 107 11.39 -2.58 -8.72
C GLY A 107 11.31 -3.63 -7.61
N PRO A 108 12.33 -4.48 -7.41
CA PRO A 108 12.33 -5.48 -6.35
C PRO A 108 12.20 -4.89 -4.95
N LYS A 109 12.96 -3.81 -4.63
CA LYS A 109 12.89 -3.11 -3.34
C LYS A 109 11.48 -2.57 -3.06
N VAL A 110 10.88 -1.90 -4.05
CA VAL A 110 9.52 -1.35 -3.91
C VAL A 110 8.49 -2.47 -3.74
N GLN A 111 8.66 -3.60 -4.43
CA GLN A 111 7.75 -4.74 -4.28
C GLN A 111 7.87 -5.36 -2.89
N GLN A 112 9.10 -5.63 -2.43
CA GLN A 112 9.36 -6.16 -1.09
C GLN A 112 8.77 -5.25 0.00
N LEU A 113 8.98 -3.93 -0.06
CA LEU A 113 8.42 -3.00 0.92
C LEU A 113 6.88 -2.98 0.95
N ARG A 114 6.23 -3.27 -0.19
CA ARG A 114 4.77 -3.42 -0.23
C ARG A 114 4.32 -4.71 0.44
N ASP A 115 4.99 -5.81 0.16
CA ASP A 115 4.67 -7.11 0.75
C ASP A 115 4.84 -7.04 2.28
N GLU A 116 5.96 -6.44 2.75
CA GLU A 116 6.20 -6.19 4.18
C GLU A 116 5.13 -5.26 4.80
N LEU A 117 4.70 -4.22 4.09
CA LEU A 117 3.65 -3.33 4.56
C LEU A 117 2.31 -4.07 4.69
N GLU A 118 1.95 -4.93 3.73
CA GLU A 118 0.74 -5.76 3.78
C GLU A 118 0.78 -6.71 4.99
N GLU A 119 1.89 -7.39 5.22
CA GLU A 119 2.09 -8.24 6.39
C GLU A 119 1.89 -7.48 7.71
N ARG A 120 2.43 -6.25 7.80
CA ARG A 120 2.28 -5.40 9.00
C ARG A 120 0.84 -4.95 9.22
N GLN A 121 0.14 -4.60 8.14
CA GLN A 121 -1.28 -4.23 8.22
C GLN A 121 -2.15 -5.42 8.66
N ASP A 122 -1.82 -6.62 8.21
CA ASP A 122 -2.54 -7.83 8.59
C ASP A 122 -2.25 -8.21 10.06
N ALA A 123 -1.01 -8.04 10.52
CA ALA A 123 -0.65 -8.19 11.93
C ALA A 123 -1.36 -7.17 12.84
N LEU A 124 -1.48 -5.91 12.39
CA LEU A 124 -2.26 -4.89 13.10
C LEU A 124 -3.74 -5.29 13.18
N HIS A 125 -4.31 -5.75 12.07
CA HIS A 125 -5.71 -6.19 12.04
C HIS A 125 -5.96 -7.35 13.01
N GLN A 126 -5.04 -8.33 13.07
CA GLN A 126 -5.12 -9.44 14.02
C GLN A 126 -5.02 -8.95 15.48
N ALA A 127 -4.14 -7.99 15.78
CA ALA A 127 -3.98 -7.45 17.12
C ALA A 127 -5.26 -6.75 17.62
N ILE A 128 -5.94 -6.00 16.76
CA ILE A 128 -7.21 -5.30 17.09
C ILE A 128 -8.30 -6.28 17.53
N PHE A 129 -8.39 -7.45 16.89
CA PHE A 129 -9.39 -8.48 17.18
C PHE A 129 -8.85 -9.63 18.04
N SER A 130 -7.73 -9.42 18.73
CA SER A 130 -7.14 -10.45 19.59
C SER A 130 -7.84 -10.52 20.95
N GLU A 131 -7.93 -11.74 21.50
CA GLU A 131 -8.46 -11.99 22.83
C GLU A 131 -7.38 -12.74 23.66
N PRO A 132 -6.90 -12.19 24.79
CA PRO A 132 -7.30 -10.90 25.38
C PRO A 132 -6.77 -9.69 24.58
N TYR A 133 -7.55 -8.59 24.58
CA TYR A 133 -7.14 -7.34 23.96
C TYR A 133 -5.92 -6.72 24.68
N GLN A 134 -4.91 -6.32 23.90
CA GLN A 134 -3.67 -5.75 24.40
C GLN A 134 -3.39 -4.41 23.70
N SER A 135 -3.63 -3.30 24.40
CA SER A 135 -3.46 -1.94 23.84
C SER A 135 -2.02 -1.68 23.39
N ASP A 136 -1.03 -2.03 24.21
CA ASP A 136 0.40 -1.82 23.92
C ASP A 136 0.83 -2.55 22.63
N LEU A 137 0.29 -3.75 22.39
CA LEU A 137 0.55 -4.50 21.17
C LEU A 137 -0.02 -3.78 19.95
N VAL A 138 -1.26 -3.26 20.03
CA VAL A 138 -1.88 -2.51 18.93
C VAL A 138 -1.07 -1.26 18.61
N GLU A 139 -0.67 -0.49 19.61
CA GLU A 139 0.18 0.69 19.43
C GLU A 139 1.52 0.34 18.76
N GLN A 140 2.18 -0.73 19.22
CA GLN A 140 3.40 -1.23 18.59
C GLN A 140 3.18 -1.60 17.11
N ARG A 141 2.05 -2.24 16.77
CA ARG A 141 1.71 -2.59 15.39
C ARG A 141 1.42 -1.36 14.52
N ILE A 142 0.77 -0.33 15.08
CA ILE A 142 0.56 0.95 14.39
C ILE A 142 1.91 1.57 14.02
N GLN A 143 2.85 1.65 14.95
CA GLN A 143 4.19 2.20 14.67
C GLN A 143 4.89 1.43 13.55
N GLY A 144 4.87 0.08 13.60
CA GLY A 144 5.47 -0.73 12.55
C GLY A 144 4.82 -0.55 11.16
N VAL A 145 3.52 -0.21 11.10
CA VAL A 145 2.86 0.14 9.83
C VAL A 145 3.33 1.50 9.33
N LEU A 146 3.42 2.51 10.21
CA LEU A 146 3.87 3.86 9.86
C LEU A 146 5.31 3.86 9.35
N GLU A 147 6.23 3.17 10.03
CA GLU A 147 7.63 3.00 9.61
C GLU A 147 7.72 2.43 8.18
N LYS A 148 6.97 1.36 7.90
CA LYS A 148 6.99 0.73 6.57
C LYS A 148 6.33 1.58 5.49
N GLN A 149 5.31 2.35 5.83
CA GLN A 149 4.74 3.34 4.90
C GLN A 149 5.77 4.40 4.52
N GLU A 150 6.54 4.90 5.50
CA GLU A 150 7.58 5.88 5.26
C GLU A 150 8.69 5.33 4.36
N GLU A 151 9.20 4.12 4.66
CA GLU A 151 10.21 3.47 3.83
C GLU A 151 9.73 3.28 2.38
N LEU A 152 8.49 2.85 2.20
CA LEU A 152 7.88 2.68 0.89
C LEU A 152 7.77 4.02 0.14
N LEU A 153 7.36 5.08 0.83
CA LEU A 153 7.27 6.43 0.24
C LEU A 153 8.66 6.92 -0.21
N ARG A 154 9.68 6.79 0.64
CA ARG A 154 11.06 7.16 0.30
C ARG A 154 11.55 6.41 -0.94
N ALA A 155 11.35 5.10 -1.00
CA ALA A 155 11.72 4.29 -2.17
C ALA A 155 10.97 4.71 -3.45
N GLN A 156 9.71 5.12 -3.34
CA GLN A 156 8.95 5.64 -4.49
C GLN A 156 9.46 6.99 -4.98
N LEU A 157 9.83 7.89 -4.06
CA LEU A 157 10.43 9.18 -4.39
C LEU A 157 11.79 9.02 -5.06
N GLU A 158 12.62 8.08 -4.59
CA GLU A 158 13.89 7.72 -5.27
C GLU A 158 13.66 7.33 -6.73
N VAL A 159 12.63 6.51 -7.00
CA VAL A 159 12.25 6.14 -8.36
C VAL A 159 11.82 7.35 -9.19
N GLU A 160 11.04 8.27 -8.61
CA GLU A 160 10.57 9.48 -9.30
C GLU A 160 11.70 10.44 -9.65
N LEU A 161 12.63 10.63 -8.72
CA LEU A 161 13.84 11.43 -8.95
C LEU A 161 14.69 10.83 -10.08
N ALA A 162 14.91 9.52 -10.06
CA ALA A 162 15.64 8.83 -11.12
C ALA A 162 14.96 8.95 -12.49
N PHE A 163 13.62 8.95 -12.57
CA PHE A 163 12.92 9.21 -13.83
C PHE A 163 13.04 10.66 -14.28
N ARG A 164 12.99 11.61 -13.35
CA ARG A 164 13.14 13.04 -13.67
C ARG A 164 14.47 13.33 -14.35
N GLU A 165 15.54 12.65 -13.96
CA GLU A 165 16.88 12.77 -14.58
C GLU A 165 16.94 12.22 -16.02
N ILE A 166 16.00 11.35 -16.40
CA ILE A 166 15.94 10.75 -17.74
C ILE A 166 15.15 11.63 -18.71
N LEU A 167 14.09 12.28 -18.23
CA LEU A 167 13.15 13.04 -19.06
C LEU A 167 13.67 14.44 -19.38
N THR A 168 13.39 14.93 -20.59
CA THR A 168 13.61 16.35 -20.91
C THR A 168 12.55 17.23 -20.22
N PRO A 169 12.79 18.55 -20.08
CA PRO A 169 11.80 19.47 -19.51
C PRO A 169 10.43 19.42 -20.22
N GLU A 170 10.42 19.28 -21.54
CA GLU A 170 9.21 19.19 -22.36
C GLU A 170 8.48 17.86 -22.11
N GLN A 171 9.22 16.75 -22.06
CA GLN A 171 8.67 15.45 -21.70
C GLN A 171 8.11 15.43 -20.29
N LEU A 172 8.75 16.13 -19.35
CA LEU A 172 8.30 16.26 -17.97
C LEU A 172 6.99 17.08 -17.87
N ALA A 173 6.87 18.16 -18.64
CA ALA A 173 5.61 18.90 -18.74
C ALA A 173 4.48 18.00 -19.26
N LYS A 174 4.70 17.31 -20.38
CA LYS A 174 3.73 16.35 -20.93
C LYS A 174 3.40 15.22 -19.95
N PHE A 175 4.37 14.75 -19.18
CA PHE A 175 4.17 13.73 -18.16
C PHE A 175 3.22 14.22 -17.05
N ARG A 176 3.36 15.47 -16.60
CA ARG A 176 2.44 16.08 -15.63
C ARG A 176 1.02 16.17 -16.16
N ASP A 177 0.85 16.54 -17.43
CA ASP A 177 -0.47 16.59 -18.07
C ASP A 177 -1.12 15.20 -18.11
N LEU A 178 -0.36 14.17 -18.48
CA LEU A 178 -0.84 12.78 -18.46
C LEU A 178 -1.21 12.31 -17.06
N GLN A 179 -0.45 12.71 -16.03
CA GLN A 179 -0.80 12.40 -14.64
C GLN A 179 -2.11 13.09 -14.22
N ALA A 180 -2.30 14.36 -14.58
CA ALA A 180 -3.53 15.10 -14.28
C ALA A 180 -4.74 14.44 -14.97
N GLN A 181 -4.61 14.06 -16.25
CA GLN A 181 -5.65 13.34 -16.97
C GLN A 181 -5.99 11.99 -16.32
N GLN A 182 -4.98 11.24 -15.87
CA GLN A 182 -5.19 9.96 -15.21
C GLN A 182 -5.92 10.11 -13.86
N LEU A 183 -5.60 11.15 -13.09
CA LEU A 183 -6.30 11.47 -11.85
C LEU A 183 -7.77 11.81 -12.12
N GLU A 184 -8.04 12.59 -13.16
CA GLU A 184 -9.42 12.93 -13.55
C GLU A 184 -10.22 11.70 -13.98
N ILE A 185 -9.61 10.81 -14.79
CA ILE A 185 -10.24 9.54 -15.18
C ILE A 185 -10.59 8.71 -13.94
N ARG A 186 -9.68 8.63 -12.95
CA ARG A 186 -9.93 7.89 -11.70
C ARG A 186 -11.06 8.52 -10.89
N ARG A 187 -11.12 9.85 -10.83
CA ARG A 187 -12.20 10.57 -10.17
C ARG A 187 -13.55 10.25 -10.81
N LEU A 188 -13.66 10.39 -12.13
CA LEU A 188 -14.88 10.07 -12.87
C LEU A 188 -15.28 8.60 -12.70
N GLN A 189 -14.32 7.67 -12.69
CA GLN A 189 -14.60 6.26 -12.43
C GLN A 189 -15.18 6.01 -11.04
N ARG A 190 -14.72 6.73 -10.00
CA ARG A 190 -15.29 6.64 -8.65
C ARG A 190 -16.73 7.14 -8.65
N GLU A 191 -16.99 8.30 -9.26
CA GLU A 191 -18.34 8.88 -9.37
C GLU A 191 -19.31 7.96 -10.11
N ILE A 192 -18.89 7.33 -11.22
CA ILE A 192 -19.71 6.35 -11.96
C ILE A 192 -20.03 5.14 -11.08
N ARG A 193 -19.04 4.60 -10.34
CA ARG A 193 -19.26 3.46 -9.42
C ARG A 193 -20.24 3.82 -8.32
N GLU A 194 -20.13 5.01 -7.75
CA GLU A 194 -21.05 5.50 -6.71
C GLU A 194 -22.47 5.68 -7.26
N LYS A 195 -22.62 6.30 -8.44
CA LYS A 195 -23.92 6.48 -9.09
C LYS A 195 -24.58 5.12 -9.39
N ARG A 196 -23.79 4.14 -9.85
CA ARG A 196 -24.27 2.77 -10.10
C ARG A 196 -24.71 2.07 -8.82
N ARG A 197 -23.96 2.24 -7.71
CA ARG A 197 -24.35 1.70 -6.40
C ARG A 197 -25.69 2.29 -5.94
N ARG A 198 -25.87 3.61 -6.06
CA ARG A 198 -27.13 4.30 -5.72
C ARG A 198 -28.31 3.83 -6.58
N LEU A 199 -28.11 3.72 -7.90
CA LEU A 199 -29.16 3.24 -8.80
C LEU A 199 -29.57 1.79 -8.47
N ASN A 200 -28.60 0.91 -8.20
CA ASN A 200 -28.90 -0.47 -7.81
C ASN A 200 -29.67 -0.55 -6.49
N GLN A 201 -29.40 0.34 -5.53
CA GLN A 201 -30.17 0.42 -4.27
C GLN A 201 -31.61 0.90 -4.52
N GLN A 202 -31.81 1.86 -5.44
CA GLN A 202 -33.14 2.36 -5.79
C GLN A 202 -33.99 1.36 -6.58
N LEU A 203 -33.36 0.45 -7.33
CA LEU A 203 -34.05 -0.57 -8.14
C LEU A 203 -34.36 -1.86 -7.36
N GLN A 204 -33.91 -1.99 -6.10
CA GLN A 204 -34.21 -3.14 -5.24
C GLN A 204 -35.03 -2.79 -3.97
N PRO A 205 -36.08 -1.95 -4.03
CA PRO A 205 -36.87 -1.64 -2.84
C PRO A 205 -37.68 -2.86 -2.35
N ASP A 206 -38.08 -3.76 -3.26
CA ASP A 206 -39.10 -4.78 -2.96
C ASP A 206 -38.56 -6.16 -2.56
N GLN A 207 -37.25 -6.41 -2.63
CA GLN A 207 -36.67 -7.70 -2.19
C GLN A 207 -36.39 -7.77 -0.68
N GLN A 208 -36.56 -6.68 0.06
CA GLN A 208 -36.44 -6.66 1.54
C GLN A 208 -37.77 -6.89 2.27
N LEU A 209 -38.88 -7.03 1.56
CA LEU A 209 -40.20 -7.37 2.11
C LEU A 209 -40.55 -8.84 1.84
N GLN A 210 -39.65 -9.79 2.10
CA GLN A 210 -40.12 -11.16 2.32
C GLN A 210 -40.58 -11.28 3.78
N PRO A 211 -41.88 -11.52 3.99
CA PRO A 211 -42.51 -11.46 5.29
C PRO A 211 -42.01 -12.61 6.15
N ASP A 212 -41.85 -12.28 7.43
CA ASP A 212 -41.89 -13.21 8.54
C ASP A 212 -43.07 -14.16 8.36
N GLN A 213 -42.81 -15.36 7.84
CA GLN A 213 -43.79 -16.45 7.78
C GLN A 213 -43.21 -17.67 8.48
N ARG A 214 -43.59 -17.74 9.77
CA ARG A 214 -43.69 -18.88 10.68
C ARG A 214 -42.56 -19.08 11.67
#